data_AF-A0A925ZY39-F1
#
_entry.id   AF-A0A925ZY39-F1
#
_cell.length_a   1.000
_cell.length_b   1.000
_cell.length_c   1.000
_cell.angle_alpha   90.00
_cell.angle_beta   90.00
_cell.angle_gamma   90.00
#
_symmetry.space_group_name_H-M   'P 1'
#
loop_
_entity.id
_entity.type
_entity.pdbx_description
1 polymer ?
#
loop_
_entity_poly.entity_id
_entity_poly.type
_entity_poly.pdbx_seq_one_letter_code
_entity_poly.pdbx_strand_id
1 'polypeptide(L)'
;MPVSTIVRRLSVSAFFGLLLGLGLLLVRDYGVSWDEPNNHLNGLVNLKYLAGLLPAGNALRQHPTFATTPDIRDFPDAHHGPVFEIAAIVLSYLFTDHDSRSYFLLRHSLVFGVFMLGAGALYQLGKYRFRDWRWGLLGAGLLVLSPRFFAEAFYNGKDIVYMAFFALAMHTLLRLLARPTLGRAVLHGLATALVVDVRVQGLQLLLFTALGLMLTSYD
;
A
#
# COMPACT_ATOMS: atom_id res chain seq x y z
N MET A 1 31.55 -18.80 -1.72
CA MET A 1 30.79 -20.06 -1.85
C MET A 1 29.36 -19.74 -2.25
N PRO A 2 28.78 -20.40 -3.26
CA PRO A 2 27.37 -20.22 -3.58
C PRO A 2 26.57 -20.72 -2.37
N VAL A 3 25.89 -19.82 -1.67
CA VAL A 3 24.92 -20.21 -0.65
C VAL A 3 23.88 -21.09 -1.34
N SER A 4 23.56 -22.24 -0.75
CA SER A 4 22.55 -23.12 -1.33
C SER A 4 21.24 -22.35 -1.53
N THR A 5 20.56 -22.57 -2.65
CA THR A 5 19.25 -21.98 -2.94
C THR A 5 18.25 -22.20 -1.80
N ILE A 6 18.43 -23.30 -1.05
CA ILE A 6 17.68 -23.65 0.16
C ILE A 6 17.91 -22.62 1.26
N VAL A 7 19.16 -22.34 1.64
CA VAL A 7 19.48 -21.36 2.70
C VAL A 7 18.89 -19.99 2.37
N ARG A 8 19.04 -19.51 1.13
CA ARG A 8 18.41 -18.24 0.71
C ARG A 8 16.90 -18.25 0.92
N ARG A 9 16.20 -19.29 0.45
CA ARG A 9 14.74 -19.39 0.58
C ARG A 9 14.33 -19.41 2.05
N LEU A 10 14.99 -20.22 2.86
CA LEU A 10 14.72 -20.31 4.29
C LEU A 10 14.94 -18.97 5.01
N SER A 11 16.05 -18.27 4.77
CA SER A 11 16.32 -16.98 5.40
C SER A 11 15.30 -15.90 5.03
N VAL A 12 14.91 -15.82 3.75
CA VAL A 12 13.92 -14.84 3.29
C VAL A 12 12.54 -15.17 3.85
N SER A 13 12.13 -16.44 3.80
CA SER A 13 10.86 -16.89 4.39
C SER A 13 10.82 -16.67 5.90
N ALA A 14 11.93 -16.94 6.60
CA ALA A 14 12.04 -16.70 8.04
C ALA A 14 11.93 -15.20 8.36
N PHE A 15 12.63 -14.33 7.62
CA PHE A 15 12.54 -12.88 7.83
C PHE A 15 11.11 -12.36 7.70
N PHE A 16 10.44 -12.65 6.57
CA PHE A 16 9.08 -12.16 6.34
C PHE A 16 8.03 -12.88 7.21
N GLY A 17 8.24 -14.16 7.54
CA GLY A 17 7.38 -14.91 8.45
C GLY A 17 7.45 -14.38 9.89
N LEU A 18 8.65 -14.08 10.37
CA LEU A 18 8.86 -13.43 11.67
C LEU A 18 8.28 -12.03 11.70
N LEU A 19 8.47 -11.24 10.63
CA LEU A 19 7.88 -9.91 10.51
C LEU A 19 6.35 -9.97 10.55
N LEU A 20 5.73 -10.89 9.81
CA LEU A 20 4.29 -11.10 9.86
C LEU A 20 3.81 -11.46 11.26
N GLY A 21 4.46 -12.45 11.89
CA GLY A 21 4.14 -12.86 13.26
C GLY A 21 4.25 -11.71 14.25
N LEU A 22 5.33 -10.93 14.17
CA LEU A 22 5.55 -9.76 15.02
C LEU A 22 4.45 -8.70 14.81
N GLY A 23 4.11 -8.37 13.56
CA GLY A 23 3.06 -7.41 13.26
C GLY A 23 1.70 -7.85 13.81
N LEU A 24 1.32 -9.11 13.61
CA LEU A 24 0.05 -9.64 14.13
C LEU A 24 -0.03 -9.59 15.66
N LEU A 25 1.09 -9.76 16.36
CA LEU A 25 1.15 -9.60 17.81
C LEU A 25 1.01 -8.13 18.23
N LEU A 26 1.63 -7.21 17.49
CA LEU A 26 1.70 -5.79 17.85
C LEU A 26 0.51 -4.95 17.39
N VAL A 27 -0.28 -5.36 16.40
CA VAL A 27 -1.40 -4.57 15.84
C VAL A 27 -2.33 -4.01 16.93
N ARG A 28 -2.55 -4.77 18.00
CA ARG A 28 -3.43 -4.41 19.12
C ARG A 28 -2.82 -3.42 20.12
N ASP A 29 -1.50 -3.28 20.09
CA ASP A 29 -0.75 -2.43 21.03
C ASP A 29 -0.64 -0.98 20.51
N TYR A 30 -0.96 -0.74 19.23
CA TYR A 30 -1.06 0.60 18.68
C TYR A 30 -2.47 1.16 18.89
N GLY A 31 -2.53 2.37 19.48
CA GLY A 31 -3.76 3.14 19.61
C GLY A 31 -4.18 3.79 18.30
N VAL A 32 -5.36 4.42 18.31
CA VAL A 32 -5.87 5.21 17.18
C VAL A 32 -5.16 6.56 17.17
N SER A 33 -4.48 6.84 16.07
CA SER A 33 -3.80 8.11 15.83
C SER A 33 -4.78 9.22 15.43
N TRP A 34 -4.33 10.47 15.58
CA TRP A 34 -5.17 11.66 15.40
C TRP A 34 -5.83 11.76 14.02
N ASP A 35 -5.15 11.33 12.96
CA ASP A 35 -5.62 11.47 11.59
C ASP A 35 -6.60 10.38 11.16
N GLU A 36 -6.66 9.25 11.87
CA GLU A 36 -7.41 8.08 11.44
C GLU A 36 -8.93 8.27 11.38
N PRO A 37 -9.58 8.96 12.33
CA PRO A 37 -11.00 9.29 12.20
C PRO A 37 -11.29 10.09 10.92
N ASN A 38 -10.41 11.03 10.57
CA ASN A 38 -10.55 11.82 9.35
C ASN A 38 -10.30 10.97 8.08
N ASN A 39 -9.33 10.07 8.11
CA ASN A 39 -9.06 9.15 7.01
C ASN A 39 -10.24 8.18 6.79
N HIS A 40 -10.84 7.68 7.88
CA HIS A 40 -12.06 6.89 7.84
C HIS A 40 -13.21 7.68 7.20
N LEU A 41 -13.40 8.93 7.61
CA LEU A 41 -14.42 9.80 7.00
C LEU A 41 -14.15 10.04 5.51
N ASN A 42 -12.89 10.27 5.11
CA ASN A 42 -12.51 10.42 3.70
C ASN A 42 -12.89 9.18 2.88
N GLY A 43 -12.62 7.98 3.40
CA GLY A 43 -13.03 6.75 2.74
C GLY A 43 -14.56 6.63 2.62
N LEU A 44 -15.33 7.01 3.65
CA LEU A 44 -16.79 6.95 3.63
C LEU A 44 -17.37 7.92 2.59
N VAL A 45 -16.85 9.14 2.55
CA VAL A 45 -17.24 10.18 1.58
C VAL A 45 -17.01 9.69 0.14
N ASN A 46 -15.84 9.13 -0.13
CA ASN A 46 -15.52 8.63 -1.45
C ASN A 46 -16.31 7.36 -1.82
N LEU A 47 -16.54 6.46 -0.87
CA LEU A 47 -17.40 5.29 -1.10
C LEU A 47 -18.85 5.71 -1.38
N LYS A 48 -19.38 6.70 -0.65
CA LYS A 48 -20.69 7.31 -0.91
C LYS A 48 -20.76 7.89 -2.33
N TYR A 49 -19.72 8.62 -2.75
CA TYR A 49 -19.62 9.16 -4.10
C TYR A 49 -19.63 8.04 -5.17
N LEU A 50 -18.80 7.01 -5.01
CA LEU A 50 -18.76 5.87 -5.94
C LEU A 50 -20.08 5.10 -6.00
N ALA A 51 -20.77 4.93 -4.87
CA ALA A 51 -22.09 4.30 -4.82
C ALA A 51 -23.15 5.13 -5.57
N GLY A 52 -22.97 6.44 -5.67
CA GLY A 52 -23.80 7.33 -6.50
C GLY A 52 -23.59 7.14 -8.00
N LEU A 53 -22.38 6.79 -8.44
CA LEU A 53 -22.05 6.58 -9.85
C LEU A 53 -22.52 5.22 -10.40
N LEU A 54 -22.60 4.21 -9.53
CA LEU A 54 -22.90 2.83 -9.93
C LEU A 54 -24.40 2.50 -9.77
N PRO A 55 -25.05 1.89 -10.77
CA PRO A 55 -26.44 1.42 -10.65
C PRO A 55 -26.63 0.42 -9.50
N ALA A 56 -25.63 -0.45 -9.26
CA ALA A 56 -25.61 -1.41 -8.16
C ALA A 56 -25.42 -0.75 -6.77
N GLY A 57 -25.07 0.54 -6.72
CA GLY A 57 -24.83 1.27 -5.49
C GLY A 57 -26.09 1.73 -4.75
N ASN A 58 -27.30 1.47 -5.28
CA ASN A 58 -28.56 1.89 -4.64
C ASN A 58 -28.74 1.32 -3.22
N ALA A 59 -28.39 0.05 -3.00
CA ALA A 59 -28.48 -0.58 -1.68
C ALA A 59 -27.48 0.04 -0.69
N LEU A 60 -26.25 0.30 -1.16
CA LEU A 60 -25.22 0.98 -0.37
C LEU A 60 -25.65 2.41 0.01
N ARG A 61 -26.26 3.15 -0.93
CA ARG A 61 -26.77 4.52 -0.70
C ARG A 61 -27.81 4.62 0.42
N GLN A 62 -28.56 3.56 0.67
CA GLN A 62 -29.59 3.52 1.71
C GLN A 62 -29.03 3.17 3.09
N HIS A 63 -27.74 2.86 3.20
CA HIS A 63 -27.11 2.55 4.47
C HIS A 63 -27.13 3.79 5.40
N PRO A 64 -27.55 3.67 6.68
CA PRO A 64 -27.68 4.80 7.59
C PRO A 64 -26.43 5.67 7.72
N THR A 65 -25.24 5.04 7.67
CA THR A 65 -23.95 5.75 7.71
C THR A 65 -23.85 6.85 6.64
N PHE A 66 -24.32 6.60 5.41
CA PHE A 66 -24.20 7.55 4.31
C PHE A 66 -25.19 8.72 4.38
N ALA A 67 -26.27 8.59 5.16
CA ALA A 67 -27.16 9.71 5.46
C ALA A 67 -26.43 10.78 6.28
N THR A 68 -25.50 10.38 7.15
CA THR A 68 -24.69 11.27 7.99
C THR A 68 -23.32 11.62 7.40
N THR A 69 -22.85 10.90 6.38
CA THR A 69 -21.60 11.23 5.68
C THR A 69 -21.80 12.46 4.79
N PRO A 70 -20.91 13.46 4.82
CA PRO A 70 -21.02 14.65 3.96
C PRO A 70 -20.88 14.30 2.46
N ASP A 71 -21.28 15.22 1.59
CA ASP A 71 -21.00 15.11 0.16
C ASP A 71 -19.51 15.38 -0.11
N ILE A 72 -18.96 14.77 -1.16
CA ILE A 72 -17.56 14.94 -1.54
C ILE A 72 -17.22 16.40 -1.87
N ARG A 73 -18.19 17.17 -2.37
CA ARG A 73 -18.01 18.59 -2.70
C ARG A 73 -17.83 19.48 -1.47
N ASP A 74 -18.37 19.05 -0.33
CA ASP A 74 -18.35 19.81 0.92
C ASP A 74 -17.27 19.29 1.88
N PHE A 75 -16.54 18.23 1.50
CA PHE A 75 -15.55 17.59 2.35
C PHE A 75 -14.15 18.21 2.15
N PRO A 76 -13.58 18.87 3.18
CA PRO A 76 -12.32 19.60 3.03
C PRO A 76 -11.12 18.75 2.65
N ASP A 77 -11.12 17.44 2.90
CA ASP A 77 -9.99 16.55 2.62
C ASP A 77 -10.21 15.67 1.37
N ALA A 78 -11.20 16.00 0.53
CA ALA A 78 -11.56 15.25 -0.67
C ALA A 78 -10.47 15.19 -1.75
N HIS A 79 -9.39 15.97 -1.60
CA HIS A 79 -8.24 15.99 -2.52
C HIS A 79 -7.21 14.88 -2.25
N HIS A 80 -7.37 14.11 -1.16
CA HIS A 80 -6.56 12.92 -0.91
C HIS A 80 -7.18 11.71 -1.59
N GLY A 81 -6.38 11.01 -2.42
CA GLY A 81 -6.93 9.87 -3.12
C GLY A 81 -7.29 8.73 -2.17
N PRO A 82 -8.44 8.08 -2.42
CA PRO A 82 -9.13 7.33 -1.37
C PRO A 82 -8.95 5.81 -1.47
N VAL A 83 -8.17 5.27 -2.43
CA VAL A 83 -8.23 3.84 -2.76
C VAL A 83 -7.99 2.93 -1.56
N PHE A 84 -7.02 3.28 -0.70
CA PHE A 84 -6.72 2.50 0.50
C PHE A 84 -7.85 2.60 1.54
N GLU A 85 -8.35 3.80 1.81
CA GLU A 85 -9.40 4.02 2.82
C GLU A 85 -10.74 3.42 2.38
N ILE A 86 -11.08 3.48 1.08
CA ILE A 86 -12.25 2.78 0.52
C ILE A 86 -12.09 1.28 0.72
N ALA A 87 -10.93 0.71 0.39
CA ALA A 87 -10.69 -0.71 0.57
C ALA A 87 -10.83 -1.13 2.04
N ALA A 88 -10.30 -0.32 2.97
CA ALA A 88 -10.44 -0.56 4.41
C ALA A 88 -11.90 -0.56 4.86
N ILE A 89 -12.73 0.37 4.38
CA ILE A 89 -14.15 0.45 4.72
C ILE A 89 -14.93 -0.72 4.13
N VAL A 90 -14.72 -1.03 2.84
CA VAL A 90 -15.40 -2.15 2.19
C VAL A 90 -15.09 -3.45 2.94
N LEU A 91 -13.83 -3.68 3.31
CA LEU A 91 -13.45 -4.84 4.11
C LEU A 91 -14.07 -4.78 5.51
N SER A 92 -14.16 -3.61 6.13
CA SER A 92 -14.78 -3.47 7.45
C SER A 92 -16.25 -3.88 7.48
N TYR A 93 -17.01 -3.54 6.43
CA TYR A 93 -18.41 -3.97 6.31
C TYR A 93 -18.56 -5.50 6.19
N LEU A 94 -17.50 -6.21 5.80
CA LEU A 94 -17.50 -7.67 5.70
C LEU A 94 -17.04 -8.36 6.99
N PHE A 95 -16.23 -7.69 7.83
CA PHE A 95 -15.46 -8.37 8.88
C PHE A 95 -15.56 -7.77 10.29
N THR A 96 -16.21 -6.62 10.46
CA THR A 96 -16.12 -5.86 11.74
C THR A 96 -17.45 -5.64 12.43
N ASP A 97 -18.56 -6.15 11.86
CA ASP A 97 -19.92 -6.00 12.42
C ASP A 97 -20.27 -4.54 12.80
N HIS A 98 -19.70 -3.57 12.09
CA HIS A 98 -19.82 -2.13 12.34
C HIS A 98 -19.29 -1.65 13.71
N ASP A 99 -18.47 -2.45 14.40
CA ASP A 99 -17.77 -2.05 15.62
C ASP A 99 -16.55 -1.17 15.31
N SER A 100 -16.50 0.01 15.93
CA SER A 100 -15.44 0.99 15.69
C SER A 100 -14.05 0.47 16.09
N ARG A 101 -13.94 -0.28 17.19
CA ARG A 101 -12.65 -0.85 17.61
C ARG A 101 -12.17 -1.88 16.59
N SER A 102 -13.05 -2.76 16.14
CA SER A 102 -12.77 -3.79 15.15
C SER A 102 -12.38 -3.18 13.79
N TYR A 103 -13.01 -2.05 13.40
CA TYR A 103 -12.59 -1.26 12.23
C TYR A 103 -11.13 -0.83 12.32
N PHE A 104 -10.71 -0.17 13.41
CA PHE A 104 -9.34 0.33 13.52
C PHE A 104 -8.32 -0.81 13.60
N LEU A 105 -8.62 -1.92 14.28
CA LEU A 105 -7.75 -3.09 14.29
C LEU A 105 -7.59 -3.74 12.90
N LEU A 106 -8.69 -3.81 12.12
CA LEU A 106 -8.63 -4.26 10.74
C LEU A 106 -7.78 -3.29 9.90
N ARG A 107 -8.04 -1.99 10.01
CA ARG A 107 -7.29 -0.95 9.29
C ARG A 107 -5.80 -1.02 9.62
N HIS A 108 -5.42 -1.17 10.89
CA HIS A 108 -4.03 -1.34 11.31
C HIS A 108 -3.39 -2.56 10.66
N SER A 109 -4.12 -3.67 10.63
CA SER A 109 -3.67 -4.91 9.95
C SER A 109 -3.47 -4.69 8.45
N LEU A 110 -4.33 -3.90 7.80
CA LEU A 110 -4.22 -3.56 6.38
C LEU A 110 -3.03 -2.66 6.09
N VAL A 111 -2.79 -1.60 6.90
CA VAL A 111 -1.61 -0.74 6.77
C VAL A 111 -0.34 -1.60 6.91
N PHE A 112 -0.29 -2.46 7.92
CA PHE A 112 0.85 -3.34 8.14
C PHE A 112 1.06 -4.34 7.00
N GLY A 113 -0.02 -4.92 6.47
CA GLY A 113 0.02 -5.79 5.30
C GLY A 113 0.58 -5.08 4.06
N VAL A 114 0.16 -3.84 3.81
CA VAL A 114 0.70 -3.01 2.72
C VAL A 114 2.18 -2.67 2.97
N PHE A 115 2.56 -2.31 4.20
CA PHE A 115 3.95 -2.08 4.57
C PHE A 115 4.83 -3.31 4.29
N MET A 116 4.34 -4.52 4.61
CA MET A 116 5.02 -5.77 4.29
C MET A 116 5.23 -5.97 2.77
N LEU A 117 4.24 -5.63 1.95
CA LEU A 117 4.38 -5.64 0.48
C LEU A 117 5.47 -4.65 0.03
N GLY A 118 5.51 -3.47 0.64
CA GLY A 118 6.56 -2.47 0.40
C GLY A 118 7.96 -2.96 0.77
N ALA A 119 8.12 -3.57 1.94
CA ALA A 119 9.38 -4.19 2.37
C ALA A 119 9.80 -5.34 1.43
N GLY A 120 8.84 -6.14 0.97
CA GLY A 120 9.06 -7.17 -0.05
C GLY A 120 9.53 -6.59 -1.39
N ALA A 121 8.94 -5.49 -1.83
CA ALA A 121 9.36 -4.78 -3.03
C ALA A 121 10.78 -4.21 -2.88
N LEU A 122 11.10 -3.59 -1.73
CA LEU A 122 12.44 -3.09 -1.43
C LEU A 122 13.49 -4.21 -1.42
N TYR A 123 13.17 -5.37 -0.85
CA TYR A 123 14.00 -6.57 -0.93
C TYR A 123 14.31 -6.95 -2.39
N GLN A 124 13.30 -6.95 -3.26
CA GLN A 124 13.47 -7.29 -4.67
C GLN A 124 14.28 -6.24 -5.43
N LEU A 125 14.10 -4.95 -5.14
CA LEU A 125 14.89 -3.85 -5.68
C LEU A 125 16.36 -3.99 -5.30
N GLY A 126 16.66 -4.19 -4.01
CA GLY A 126 18.03 -4.36 -3.52
C GLY A 126 18.69 -5.61 -4.10
N LYS A 127 17.97 -6.73 -4.14
CA LYS A 127 18.45 -7.98 -4.76
C LYS A 127 18.79 -7.79 -6.23
N TYR A 128 17.97 -7.05 -6.97
CA TYR A 128 18.22 -6.75 -8.38
C TYR A 128 19.46 -5.85 -8.54
N ARG A 129 19.53 -4.75 -7.79
CA ARG A 129 20.59 -3.73 -7.90
C ARG A 129 21.98 -4.25 -7.52
N PHE A 130 22.06 -5.07 -6.47
CA PHE A 130 23.33 -5.57 -5.95
C PHE A 130 23.62 -7.02 -6.36
N ARG A 131 22.70 -7.66 -7.09
CA ARG A 131 22.78 -9.07 -7.53
C ARG A 131 22.99 -10.06 -6.36
N ASP A 132 22.64 -9.67 -5.15
CA ASP A 132 22.73 -10.48 -3.93
C ASP A 132 21.46 -10.29 -3.08
N TRP A 133 20.88 -11.40 -2.65
CA TRP A 133 19.68 -11.42 -1.81
C TRP A 133 19.95 -10.85 -0.42
N ARG A 134 21.19 -10.92 0.07
CA ARG A 134 21.58 -10.40 1.38
C ARG A 134 21.45 -8.88 1.43
N TRP A 135 21.89 -8.19 0.38
CA TRP A 135 21.71 -6.74 0.25
C TRP A 135 20.24 -6.35 0.13
N GLY A 136 19.43 -7.17 -0.55
CA GLY A 136 17.98 -7.03 -0.54
C GLY A 136 17.39 -7.12 0.88
N LEU A 137 17.78 -8.14 1.64
CA LEU A 137 17.29 -8.32 3.02
C LEU A 137 17.80 -7.24 3.95
N LEU A 138 19.04 -6.79 3.78
CA LEU A 138 19.57 -5.66 4.53
C LEU A 138 18.73 -4.40 4.29
N GLY A 139 18.40 -4.09 3.03
CA GLY A 139 17.55 -2.95 2.71
C GLY A 139 16.16 -3.04 3.34
N ALA A 140 15.49 -4.19 3.22
CA ALA A 140 14.19 -4.41 3.87
C ALA A 140 14.31 -4.37 5.41
N GLY A 141 15.38 -4.93 5.97
CA GLY A 141 15.69 -4.92 7.39
C GLY A 141 15.90 -3.51 7.92
N LEU A 142 16.65 -2.65 7.23
CA LEU A 142 16.86 -1.25 7.63
C LEU A 142 15.55 -0.45 7.63
N LEU A 143 14.63 -0.72 6.69
CA LEU A 143 13.31 -0.12 6.69
C LEU A 143 12.49 -0.57 7.91
N VAL A 144 12.46 -1.88 8.20
CA VAL A 144 11.72 -2.47 9.34
C VAL A 144 12.31 -2.07 10.68
N LEU A 145 13.63 -1.94 10.78
CA LEU A 145 14.33 -1.58 12.02
C LEU A 145 14.34 -0.07 12.26
N SER A 146 13.89 0.74 11.31
CA SER A 146 13.72 2.17 11.53
C SER A 146 12.51 2.41 12.42
N PRO A 147 12.68 2.92 13.66
CA PRO A 147 11.59 3.02 14.62
C PRO A 147 10.40 3.84 14.11
N ARG A 148 10.68 4.91 13.36
CA ARG A 148 9.66 5.77 12.78
C ARG A 148 8.82 5.04 11.73
N PHE A 149 9.46 4.40 10.75
CA PHE A 149 8.74 3.67 9.71
C PHE A 149 7.96 2.48 10.28
N PHE A 150 8.55 1.76 11.25
CA PHE A 150 7.90 0.61 11.86
C PHE A 150 6.69 1.01 12.69
N ALA A 151 6.78 2.08 13.49
CA ALA A 151 5.63 2.57 14.25
C ALA A 151 4.50 3.04 13.33
N GLU A 152 4.84 3.84 12.31
CA GLU A 152 3.86 4.35 11.34
C GLU A 152 3.22 3.22 10.50
N ALA A 153 3.86 2.05 10.37
CA ALA A 153 3.33 0.91 9.64
C ALA A 153 2.05 0.29 10.25
N PHE A 154 1.63 0.75 11.43
CA PHE A 154 0.40 0.27 12.06
C PHE A 154 -0.79 1.22 11.89
N TYR A 155 -0.59 2.51 11.60
CA TYR A 155 -1.71 3.47 11.57
C TYR A 155 -1.65 4.47 10.42
N ASN A 156 -0.48 4.70 9.82
CA ASN A 156 -0.32 5.69 8.75
C ASN A 156 -0.77 5.14 7.38
N GLY A 157 -2.06 5.27 7.10
CA GLY A 157 -2.69 4.89 5.82
C GLY A 157 -2.34 5.80 4.63
N LYS A 158 -1.56 6.87 4.83
CA LYS A 158 -1.17 7.82 3.78
C LYS A 158 0.29 7.62 3.38
N ASP A 159 1.24 7.95 4.24
CA ASP A 159 2.66 8.00 3.86
C ASP A 159 3.28 6.61 3.75
N ILE A 160 2.96 5.68 4.67
CA ILE A 160 3.51 4.32 4.62
C ILE A 160 2.90 3.53 3.47
N VAL A 161 1.58 3.65 3.27
CA VAL A 161 0.88 3.05 2.13
C VAL A 161 1.45 3.60 0.81
N TYR A 162 1.65 4.92 0.71
CA TYR A 162 2.30 5.56 -0.44
C TYR A 162 3.70 5.00 -0.67
N MET A 163 4.55 4.97 0.36
CA MET A 163 5.92 4.45 0.27
C MET A 163 5.94 2.99 -0.21
N ALA A 164 5.06 2.15 0.32
CA ALA A 164 4.98 0.74 -0.04
C ALA A 164 4.55 0.53 -1.50
N PHE A 165 3.48 1.22 -1.93
CA PHE A 165 3.06 1.16 -3.33
C PHE A 165 4.09 1.79 -4.26
N PHE A 166 4.79 2.83 -3.83
CA PHE A 166 5.87 3.45 -4.59
C PHE A 166 7.01 2.45 -4.83
N ALA A 167 7.45 1.74 -3.78
CA ALA A 167 8.46 0.69 -3.89
C ALA A 167 8.00 -0.44 -4.82
N LEU A 168 6.72 -0.83 -4.75
CA LEU A 168 6.13 -1.82 -5.63
C LEU A 168 6.10 -1.33 -7.09
N ALA A 169 5.72 -0.09 -7.35
CA ALA A 169 5.69 0.51 -8.68
C ALA A 169 7.09 0.66 -9.28
N MET A 170 8.10 0.99 -8.47
CA MET A 170 9.50 0.94 -8.89
C MET A 170 9.93 -0.48 -9.25
N HIS A 171 9.49 -1.48 -8.49
CA HIS A 171 9.79 -2.88 -8.82
C HIS A 171 9.13 -3.31 -10.14
N THR A 172 7.87 -2.91 -10.41
CA THR A 172 7.22 -3.20 -11.68
C THR A 172 7.88 -2.45 -12.84
N LEU A 173 8.35 -1.22 -12.63
CA LEU A 173 9.13 -0.47 -13.61
C LEU A 173 10.41 -1.22 -14.00
N LEU A 174 11.21 -1.68 -13.03
CA LEU A 174 12.41 -2.47 -13.33
C LEU A 174 12.09 -3.73 -14.14
N ARG A 175 10.97 -4.39 -13.85
CA ARG A 175 10.51 -5.54 -14.64
C ARG A 175 10.12 -5.14 -16.05
N LEU A 176 9.44 -4.00 -16.23
CA LEU A 176 9.09 -3.46 -17.54
C LEU A 176 10.35 -3.16 -18.37
N LEU A 177 11.31 -2.42 -17.80
CA LEU A 177 12.56 -2.06 -18.47
C LEU A 177 13.39 -3.31 -18.82
N ALA A 178 13.42 -4.31 -17.94
CA ALA A 178 14.18 -5.54 -18.19
C ALA A 178 13.63 -6.40 -19.33
N ARG A 179 12.30 -6.44 -19.52
CA ARG A 179 11.67 -7.02 -20.74
C ARG A 179 10.36 -6.28 -21.02
N PRO A 180 10.30 -5.42 -22.04
CA PRO A 180 9.11 -4.64 -22.34
C PRO A 180 8.04 -5.54 -22.97
N THR A 181 6.98 -5.83 -22.22
CA THR A 181 5.80 -6.54 -22.72
C THR A 181 4.54 -5.79 -22.33
N LEU A 182 3.47 -5.92 -23.12
CA LEU A 182 2.19 -5.26 -22.84
C LEU A 182 1.68 -5.57 -21.42
N GLY A 183 1.75 -6.83 -20.99
CA GLY A 183 1.33 -7.21 -19.64
C GLY A 183 2.13 -6.53 -18.52
N ARG A 184 3.43 -6.29 -18.72
CA ARG A 184 4.26 -5.55 -17.76
C ARG A 184 3.97 -4.05 -17.81
N ALA A 185 3.67 -3.51 -18.98
CA ALA A 185 3.28 -2.12 -19.13
C ALA A 185 1.95 -1.85 -18.43
N VAL A 186 0.96 -2.72 -18.61
CA VAL A 186 -0.34 -2.66 -17.92
C VAL A 186 -0.13 -2.79 -16.40
N LEU A 187 0.63 -3.78 -15.95
CA LEU A 187 0.89 -3.96 -14.51
C LEU A 187 1.60 -2.74 -13.90
N HIS A 188 2.58 -2.16 -14.61
CA HIS A 188 3.26 -0.96 -14.14
C HIS A 188 2.34 0.26 -14.17
N GLY A 189 1.52 0.44 -15.21
CA GLY A 189 0.51 1.49 -15.28
C GLY A 189 -0.50 1.43 -14.14
N LEU A 190 -0.99 0.22 -13.80
CA LEU A 190 -1.87 0.00 -12.65
C LEU A 190 -1.17 0.32 -11.32
N ALA A 191 0.08 -0.10 -11.15
CA ALA A 191 0.85 0.24 -9.95
C ALA A 191 1.08 1.75 -9.83
N THR A 192 1.38 2.44 -10.93
CA THR A 192 1.55 3.90 -10.94
C THR A 192 0.23 4.61 -10.65
N ALA A 193 -0.88 4.17 -11.22
CA ALA A 193 -2.20 4.71 -10.91
C ALA A 193 -2.54 4.58 -9.42
N LEU A 194 -2.25 3.43 -8.82
CA LEU A 194 -2.44 3.18 -7.39
C LEU A 194 -1.62 4.15 -6.52
N VAL A 195 -0.37 4.41 -6.89
CA VAL A 195 0.50 5.35 -6.16
C VAL A 195 0.03 6.80 -6.30
N VAL A 196 -0.35 7.20 -7.51
CA VAL A 196 -0.86 8.55 -7.81
C VAL A 196 -2.17 8.82 -7.08
N ASP A 197 -3.03 7.81 -6.97
CA ASP A 197 -4.25 7.91 -6.16
C ASP A 197 -3.87 8.23 -4.70
N VAL A 198 -3.11 7.36 -4.03
CA VAL A 198 -2.77 7.58 -2.61
C VAL A 198 -2.13 8.95 -2.38
N ARG A 199 -1.21 9.38 -3.26
CA ARG A 199 -0.73 10.77 -3.27
C ARG A 199 -0.30 11.25 -4.66
N VAL A 200 -0.62 12.51 -4.97
CA VAL A 200 -0.26 13.19 -6.22
C VAL A 200 1.26 13.22 -6.50
N GLN A 201 2.10 13.19 -5.46
CA GLN A 201 3.56 13.08 -5.62
C GLN A 201 3.96 11.81 -6.40
N GLY A 202 3.09 10.80 -6.46
CA GLY A 202 3.23 9.61 -7.29
C GLY A 202 3.44 9.90 -8.79
N LEU A 203 3.06 11.08 -9.28
CA LEU A 203 3.30 11.50 -10.67
C LEU A 203 4.79 11.48 -11.05
N GLN A 204 5.70 11.55 -10.07
CA GLN A 204 7.15 11.37 -10.31
C GLN A 204 7.48 10.03 -10.97
N LEU A 205 6.65 8.98 -10.80
CA LEU A 205 6.84 7.71 -11.48
C LEU A 205 6.72 7.83 -13.00
N LEU A 206 5.86 8.72 -13.51
CA LEU A 206 5.74 8.94 -14.96
C LEU A 206 7.06 9.45 -15.54
N LEU A 207 7.72 10.37 -14.81
CA LEU A 207 9.04 10.85 -15.17
C LEU A 207 10.08 9.73 -15.13
N PHE A 208 10.12 8.93 -14.06
CA PHE A 208 11.06 7.80 -13.96
C PHE A 208 10.83 6.75 -15.03
N THR A 209 9.58 6.51 -15.42
CA THR A 209 9.23 5.58 -16.50
C THR A 209 9.66 6.12 -17.86
N ALA A 210 9.40 7.39 -18.15
CA ALA A 210 9.84 8.03 -19.39
C ALA A 210 11.38 8.01 -19.51
N LEU A 211 12.08 8.45 -18.46
CA LEU A 211 13.55 8.42 -18.41
C LEU A 211 14.10 7.00 -18.54
N GLY A 212 13.52 6.05 -17.81
CA GLY A 212 13.92 4.64 -17.86
C GLY A 212 13.80 4.06 -19.26
N LEU A 213 12.67 4.30 -19.94
CA LEU A 213 12.44 3.84 -21.31
C LEU A 213 13.39 4.51 -22.31
N MET A 214 13.60 5.83 -22.18
CA MET A 214 14.55 6.57 -23.02
C MET A 214 15.95 5.96 -22.90
N LEU A 215 16.46 5.79 -21.67
CA LEU A 215 17.80 5.23 -21.46
C LEU A 215 17.95 3.82 -22.04
N THR A 216 16.94 2.96 -21.87
CA THR A 216 16.99 1.59 -22.43
C THR A 216 16.80 1.53 -23.95
N SER A 217 16.37 2.62 -24.60
CA SER A 217 16.23 2.67 -26.06
C SER A 217 17.53 3.01 -26.79
N TYR A 218 18.54 3.45 -26.06
CA TYR A 218 19.87 3.79 -26.58
C TYR A 218 20.91 2.66 -26.40
N ASP A 219 20.56 1.59 -25.69
CA ASP A 219 21.37 0.38 -25.48
C ASP A 219 20.96 -0.74 -26.44
#